data_AF-A0A6J4GY17-F1
#
_entry.id   AF-A0A6J4GY17-F1
#
_cell.length_a   1.000
_cell.length_b   1.000
_cell.length_c   1.000
_cell.angle_alpha   90.00
_cell.angle_beta   90.00
_cell.angle_gamma   90.00
#
_symmetry.space_group_name_H-M   'P 1'
#
loop_
_entity.id
_entity.type
_entity.pdbx_description
1 polymer ?
#
loop_
_entity_poly.entity_id
_entity_poly.type
_entity_poly.pdbx_seq_one_letter_code
_entity_poly.pdbx_strand_id
1 'polypeptide(L)'
;MNLKLPFFLLLLISTFANAQETMSIKGSKPYPATENYTFIVEKYVYTGEANVQIAKTEKGGVLKLTIKTTNDKTRISGGLYVDLANADVIPCVDKNVNESADGTTSTYYYFTPAEMAKLKKNDIKGIRFIIKGGSDAFGDQTGYFTASNKKEYFSTAFDKSKKTFDTAAAISAL
;
A
#
# COMPACT_ATOMS: atom_id res chain seq x y z
N MET A 1 51.15 -9.22 5.87
CA MET A 1 49.91 -8.46 5.61
C MET A 1 48.77 -9.13 6.36
N ASN A 2 48.21 -8.50 7.39
CA ASN A 2 47.19 -9.13 8.26
C ASN A 2 45.85 -9.26 7.52
N LEU A 3 45.60 -10.41 6.88
CA LEU A 3 44.36 -10.71 6.14
C LEU A 3 43.10 -10.69 7.02
N LYS A 4 43.23 -10.64 8.35
CA LYS A 4 42.11 -10.65 9.29
C LYS A 4 41.22 -9.41 9.16
N LEU A 5 41.81 -8.24 8.91
CA LEU A 5 41.07 -6.98 8.80
C LEU A 5 40.23 -6.87 7.51
N PRO A 6 40.76 -7.15 6.30
CA PRO A 6 39.93 -7.14 5.09
C PRO A 6 38.86 -8.24 5.10
N PHE A 7 39.13 -9.40 5.71
CA PHE A 7 38.12 -10.44 5.87
C PHE A 7 36.97 -10.01 6.80
N PHE A 8 37.28 -9.30 7.89
CA PHE A 8 36.27 -8.75 8.80
C PHE A 8 35.44 -7.63 8.15
N LEU A 9 36.04 -6.79 7.32
CA LEU A 9 35.30 -5.79 6.52
C LEU A 9 34.39 -6.45 5.48
N LEU A 10 34.84 -7.51 4.79
CA LEU A 10 34.01 -8.24 3.83
C LEU A 10 32.76 -8.83 4.48
N LEU A 11 32.90 -9.33 5.72
CA LEU A 11 31.83 -9.93 6.51
C LEU A 11 30.80 -8.89 7.02
N LEU A 12 31.24 -7.64 7.23
CA LEU A 12 30.37 -6.50 7.56
C LEU A 12 29.62 -5.95 6.33
N ILE A 13 30.14 -6.16 5.11
CA ILE A 13 29.46 -5.75 3.88
C ILE A 13 28.38 -6.77 3.48
N SER A 14 28.55 -8.05 3.83
CA SER A 14 27.54 -9.07 3.56
C SER A 14 26.28 -8.97 4.43
N THR A 15 26.27 -8.12 5.46
CA THR A 15 25.08 -7.89 6.31
C THR A 15 24.18 -6.77 5.79
N PHE A 16 24.53 -6.09 4.69
CA PHE A 16 23.57 -5.28 3.91
C PHE A 16 22.64 -6.18 3.10
N ALA A 17 22.09 -7.22 3.73
CA ALA A 17 20.95 -7.94 3.22
C ALA A 17 19.81 -6.92 3.12
N ASN A 18 19.28 -6.71 1.90
CA ASN A 18 18.08 -5.90 1.71
C ASN A 18 16.98 -6.47 2.61
N ALA A 19 16.65 -5.76 3.69
CA ALA A 19 15.55 -6.12 4.56
C ALA A 19 14.25 -5.89 3.77
N GLN A 20 13.84 -6.89 3.01
CA GLN A 20 12.58 -6.87 2.27
C GLN A 20 11.43 -6.89 3.28
N GLU A 21 10.51 -5.94 3.15
CA GLU A 21 9.33 -5.91 4.01
C GLU A 21 8.47 -7.15 3.79
N THR A 22 7.63 -7.47 4.77
CA THR A 22 6.71 -8.59 4.67
C THR A 22 5.29 -8.16 5.00
N MET A 23 4.34 -8.73 4.26
CA MET A 23 2.91 -8.56 4.51
C MET A 23 2.36 -9.83 5.12
N SER A 24 1.71 -9.70 6.28
CA SER A 24 0.97 -10.78 6.91
C SER A 24 -0.52 -10.61 6.65
N ILE A 25 -1.17 -11.68 6.20
CA ILE A 25 -2.62 -11.76 5.96
C ILE A 25 -3.14 -12.91 6.82
N LYS A 26 -4.22 -12.70 7.57
CA LYS A 26 -4.77 -13.73 8.46
C LYS A 26 -4.99 -15.06 7.72
N GLY A 27 -4.42 -16.13 8.26
CA GLY A 27 -4.53 -17.48 7.71
C GLY A 27 -3.59 -17.78 6.53
N SER A 28 -2.67 -16.87 6.19
CA SER A 28 -1.65 -17.08 5.16
C SER A 28 -0.24 -16.98 5.74
N LYS A 29 0.75 -17.56 5.04
CA LYS A 29 2.16 -17.30 5.33
C LYS A 29 2.51 -15.84 5.00
N PRO A 30 3.47 -15.22 5.69
CA PRO A 30 3.96 -13.90 5.32
C PRO A 30 4.48 -13.88 3.88
N TYR A 31 4.16 -12.81 3.15
CA TYR A 31 4.57 -12.59 1.77
C TYR A 31 5.63 -11.49 1.68
N PRO A 32 6.64 -11.62 0.80
CA PRO A 32 7.54 -10.52 0.50
C PRO A 32 6.76 -9.35 -0.09
N ALA A 33 6.99 -8.15 0.44
CA ALA A 33 6.20 -6.97 0.16
C ALA A 33 7.06 -5.73 -0.09
N THR A 34 6.47 -4.75 -0.76
CA THR A 34 7.05 -3.42 -0.90
C THR A 34 7.09 -2.70 0.45
N GLU A 35 7.80 -1.57 0.49
CA GLU A 35 7.56 -0.57 1.53
C GLU A 35 6.09 -0.14 1.55
N ASN A 36 5.67 0.44 2.67
CA ASN A 36 4.34 1.00 2.81
C ASN A 36 4.29 2.43 2.25
N TYR A 37 3.43 2.67 1.26
CA TYR A 37 3.28 3.97 0.61
C TYR A 37 2.12 4.76 1.21
N THR A 38 2.38 5.99 1.63
CA THR A 38 1.33 6.88 2.10
C THR A 38 0.76 7.70 0.94
N PHE A 39 -0.40 7.30 0.44
CA PHE A 39 -1.13 8.01 -0.60
C PHE A 39 -2.09 9.03 -0.01
N ILE A 40 -2.34 10.12 -0.74
CA ILE A 40 -3.16 11.23 -0.27
C ILE A 40 -4.63 11.02 -0.63
N VAL A 41 -5.53 11.15 0.34
CA VAL A 41 -6.98 11.02 0.20
C VAL A 41 -7.64 12.36 0.53
N GLU A 42 -7.72 13.27 -0.45
CA GLU A 42 -8.14 14.66 -0.23
C GLU A 42 -9.51 14.82 0.43
N LYS A 43 -10.44 13.90 0.15
CA LYS A 43 -11.82 13.97 0.66
C LYS A 43 -12.00 13.32 2.03
N TYR A 44 -11.00 12.59 2.53
CA TYR A 44 -11.10 11.88 3.81
C TYR A 44 -10.49 12.72 4.93
N VAL A 45 -11.34 13.48 5.63
CA VAL A 45 -10.95 14.54 6.56
C VAL A 45 -10.25 14.02 7.81
N TYR A 46 -10.40 12.74 8.17
CA TYR A 46 -9.81 12.21 9.39
C TYR A 46 -8.28 12.23 9.36
N THR A 47 -7.67 11.63 8.34
CA THR A 47 -6.20 11.67 8.15
C THR A 47 -5.76 12.30 6.85
N GLY A 48 -6.61 12.32 5.82
CA GLY A 48 -6.22 12.70 4.47
C GLY A 48 -5.27 11.69 3.80
N GLU A 49 -5.14 10.48 4.35
CA GLU A 49 -4.10 9.52 3.97
C GLU A 49 -4.61 8.09 3.92
N ALA A 50 -4.06 7.30 3.01
CA ALA A 50 -4.20 5.85 2.95
C ALA A 50 -2.84 5.18 2.72
N ASN A 51 -2.60 4.10 3.46
CA ASN A 51 -1.39 3.32 3.37
C ASN A 51 -1.58 2.16 2.39
N VAL A 52 -0.67 2.04 1.43
CA VAL A 52 -0.73 1.13 0.29
C VAL A 52 0.52 0.27 0.30
N GLN A 53 0.34 -1.04 0.30
CA GLN A 53 1.46 -1.98 0.20
C GLN A 53 1.11 -3.09 -0.79
N ILE A 54 2.08 -3.54 -1.57
CA ILE A 54 1.93 -4.64 -2.52
C ILE A 54 2.81 -5.80 -2.07
N ALA A 55 2.27 -7.01 -2.03
CA ALA A 55 3.05 -8.22 -1.80
C ALA A 55 2.95 -9.19 -2.97
N LYS A 56 3.99 -10.01 -3.13
CA LYS A 56 4.05 -11.07 -4.13
C LYS A 56 3.62 -12.39 -3.52
N THR A 57 2.71 -13.07 -4.20
CA THR A 57 2.22 -14.39 -3.81
C THR A 57 2.58 -15.42 -4.88
N GLU A 58 2.36 -16.70 -4.60
CA GLU A 58 2.57 -17.78 -5.59
C GLU A 58 1.65 -17.66 -6.81
N LYS A 59 0.49 -17.02 -6.65
CA LYS A 59 -0.55 -16.92 -7.69
C LYS A 59 -0.65 -15.52 -8.32
N GLY A 60 0.30 -14.64 -8.02
CA GLY A 60 0.29 -13.25 -8.47
C GLY A 60 0.72 -12.32 -7.36
N GLY A 61 -0.19 -11.47 -6.88
CA GLY A 61 0.12 -10.52 -5.82
C GLY A 61 -1.08 -10.16 -4.98
N VAL A 62 -0.87 -9.26 -4.04
CA VAL A 62 -1.91 -8.76 -3.14
C VAL A 62 -1.65 -7.30 -2.81
N LEU A 63 -2.67 -6.48 -2.95
CA LEU A 63 -2.73 -5.10 -2.47
C LEU A 63 -3.31 -5.11 -1.06
N LYS A 64 -2.62 -4.46 -0.13
CA LYS A 64 -3.17 -4.02 1.16
C LYS A 64 -3.43 -2.53 1.08
N LEU A 65 -4.67 -2.12 1.32
CA LEU A 65 -5.06 -0.72 1.51
C LEU A 65 -5.51 -0.54 2.96
N THR A 66 -4.88 0.38 3.67
CA THR A 66 -5.17 0.67 5.09
C THR A 66 -5.53 2.13 5.26
N ILE A 67 -6.61 2.41 5.99
CA ILE A 67 -6.94 3.77 6.45
C ILE A 67 -7.07 3.76 7.96
N LYS A 68 -6.77 4.90 8.60
CA LYS A 68 -7.17 5.08 10.01
C LYS A 68 -8.66 5.34 10.05
N THR A 69 -9.31 4.91 11.13
CA THR A 69 -10.74 5.08 11.38
C THR A 69 -10.96 5.54 12.81
N THR A 70 -12.03 6.30 13.04
CA THR A 70 -12.42 6.74 14.39
C THR A 70 -13.08 5.62 15.21
N ASN A 71 -13.61 4.61 14.55
CA ASN A 71 -14.31 3.49 15.17
C ASN A 71 -14.12 2.19 14.37
N ASP A 72 -14.56 1.08 14.97
CA ASP A 72 -14.48 -0.28 14.45
C ASP A 72 -15.58 -0.63 13.44
N LYS A 73 -16.65 0.17 13.35
CA LYS A 73 -17.74 -0.01 12.38
C LYS A 73 -17.36 0.50 10.99
N THR A 74 -16.41 1.43 10.90
CA THR A 74 -15.88 1.95 9.64
C THR A 74 -14.98 0.92 8.97
N ARG A 75 -15.25 0.62 7.71
CA ARG A 75 -14.54 -0.38 6.90
C ARG A 75 -14.48 0.02 5.43
N ILE A 76 -13.45 -0.44 4.75
CA ILE A 76 -13.39 -0.34 3.29
C ILE A 76 -14.25 -1.47 2.71
N SER A 77 -15.22 -1.17 1.85
CA SER A 77 -16.20 -2.15 1.40
C SER A 77 -16.69 -1.91 -0.03
N GLY A 78 -16.74 -2.95 -0.85
CA GLY A 78 -17.16 -2.87 -2.25
C GLY A 78 -15.98 -3.11 -3.19
N GLY A 79 -16.13 -2.69 -4.45
CA GLY A 79 -15.05 -2.76 -5.44
C GLY A 79 -14.01 -1.67 -5.23
N LEU A 80 -12.75 -2.03 -5.46
CA LEU A 80 -11.61 -1.12 -5.49
C LEU A 80 -11.09 -1.04 -6.93
N TYR A 81 -10.64 0.13 -7.37
CA TYR A 81 -10.06 0.30 -8.70
C TYR A 81 -8.68 0.92 -8.57
N VAL A 82 -7.67 0.27 -9.16
CA VAL A 82 -6.31 0.78 -9.21
C VAL A 82 -6.09 1.45 -10.56
N ASP A 83 -5.93 2.77 -10.54
CA ASP A 83 -5.66 3.58 -11.73
C ASP A 83 -4.14 3.65 -11.94
N LEU A 84 -3.67 3.25 -13.11
CA LEU A 84 -2.25 3.23 -13.48
C LEU A 84 -1.83 4.52 -14.20
N ALA A 85 -0.53 4.79 -14.22
CA ALA A 85 0.04 5.98 -14.86
C ALA A 85 -0.23 6.03 -16.38
N ASN A 86 -0.36 4.87 -17.04
CA ASN A 86 -0.74 4.76 -18.45
C ASN A 86 -2.25 4.85 -18.72
N ALA A 87 -3.04 5.27 -17.73
CA ALA A 87 -4.51 5.36 -17.76
C ALA A 87 -5.26 4.02 -17.83
N ASP A 88 -4.57 2.88 -17.74
CA ASP A 88 -5.23 1.59 -17.51
C ASP A 88 -5.82 1.54 -16.09
N VAL A 89 -6.87 0.73 -15.94
CA VAL A 89 -7.52 0.49 -14.65
C VAL A 89 -7.55 -1.01 -14.36
N ILE A 90 -7.14 -1.40 -13.16
CA ILE A 90 -7.29 -2.76 -12.64
C ILE A 90 -8.49 -2.77 -11.68
N PRO A 91 -9.61 -3.42 -12.04
CA PRO A 91 -10.76 -3.56 -11.17
C PRO A 91 -10.57 -4.71 -10.16
N CYS A 92 -10.41 -4.36 -8.89
CA CYS A 92 -10.33 -5.29 -7.78
C CYS A 92 -11.73 -5.50 -7.18
N VAL A 93 -12.52 -6.39 -7.79
CA VAL A 93 -13.89 -6.71 -7.36
C VAL A 93 -13.96 -7.92 -6.42
N ASP A 94 -12.85 -8.63 -6.26
CA ASP A 94 -12.79 -9.87 -5.49
C ASP A 94 -12.86 -9.65 -3.98
N LYS A 95 -13.25 -10.73 -3.28
CA LYS A 95 -13.58 -10.80 -1.84
C LYS A 95 -12.70 -9.90 -0.97
N ASN A 96 -13.33 -8.85 -0.48
CA ASN A 96 -12.77 -7.86 0.41
C ASN A 96 -12.55 -8.49 1.81
N VAL A 97 -11.36 -9.07 2.01
CA VAL A 97 -10.89 -9.49 3.32
C VAL A 97 -10.57 -8.22 4.11
N ASN A 98 -11.36 -7.95 5.15
CA ASN A 98 -11.15 -6.81 6.03
C ASN A 98 -10.54 -7.26 7.34
N GLU A 99 -9.59 -6.48 7.82
CA GLU A 99 -9.04 -6.56 9.16
C GLU A 99 -9.16 -5.17 9.79
N SER A 100 -9.87 -5.08 10.92
CA SER A 100 -9.93 -3.86 11.71
C SER A 100 -9.22 -4.09 13.03
N ALA A 101 -8.23 -3.24 13.33
CA ALA A 101 -7.46 -3.26 14.56
C ALA A 101 -6.91 -1.86 14.85
N ASP A 102 -6.84 -1.48 16.12
CA ASP A 102 -6.13 -0.28 16.61
C ASP A 102 -6.48 1.03 15.87
N GLY A 103 -7.77 1.29 15.65
CA GLY A 103 -8.22 2.51 14.96
C GLY A 103 -7.82 2.55 13.48
N THR A 104 -7.63 1.38 12.86
CA THR A 104 -7.40 1.24 11.43
C THR A 104 -8.28 0.14 10.85
N THR A 105 -8.57 0.27 9.56
CA THR A 105 -9.18 -0.80 8.76
C THR A 105 -8.31 -1.05 7.54
N SER A 106 -7.95 -2.32 7.35
CA SER A 106 -7.16 -2.83 6.24
C SER A 106 -8.03 -3.72 5.37
N THR A 107 -7.92 -3.56 4.06
CA THR A 107 -8.54 -4.46 3.09
C THR A 107 -7.47 -5.07 2.19
N TYR A 108 -7.67 -6.32 1.79
CA TYR A 108 -6.78 -7.05 0.89
C TYR A 108 -7.47 -7.37 -0.42
N TYR A 109 -6.77 -7.14 -1.54
CA TYR A 109 -7.22 -7.48 -2.89
C TYR A 109 -6.15 -8.26 -3.64
N TYR A 110 -6.52 -9.40 -4.19
CA TYR A 110 -5.58 -10.26 -4.91
C TYR A 110 -5.48 -9.82 -6.37
N PHE A 111 -4.26 -9.87 -6.89
CA PHE A 111 -3.97 -9.68 -8.30
C PHE A 111 -3.58 -11.00 -8.93
N THR A 112 -4.04 -11.19 -10.16
CA THR A 112 -3.55 -12.21 -11.08
C THR A 112 -2.11 -11.92 -11.51
N PRO A 113 -1.39 -12.91 -12.08
CA PRO A 113 -0.05 -12.68 -12.61
C PRO A 113 -0.03 -11.64 -13.74
N ALA A 114 -1.09 -11.57 -14.55
CA ALA A 114 -1.20 -10.59 -15.63
C ALA A 114 -1.34 -9.15 -15.11
N GLU A 115 -2.12 -8.95 -14.04
CA GLU A 115 -2.26 -7.66 -13.37
C GLU A 115 -0.96 -7.24 -12.69
N MET A 116 -0.27 -8.18 -12.03
CA MET A 116 1.08 -7.92 -11.50
C MET A 116 2.06 -7.51 -12.58
N ALA A 117 1.99 -8.10 -13.77
CA ALA A 117 2.84 -7.71 -14.90
C ALA A 117 2.54 -6.26 -15.38
N LYS A 118 1.29 -5.79 -15.26
CA LYS A 118 0.94 -4.38 -15.54
C LYS A 118 1.51 -3.45 -14.47
N LEU A 119 1.39 -3.82 -13.19
CA LEU A 119 1.92 -3.07 -12.05
C LEU A 119 3.45 -2.94 -12.07
N LYS A 120 4.16 -3.95 -12.58
CA LYS A 120 5.62 -3.87 -12.78
C LYS A 120 6.05 -2.89 -13.87
N LYS A 121 5.14 -2.54 -14.80
CA LYS A 121 5.43 -1.66 -15.94
C LYS A 121 4.95 -0.23 -15.74
N ASN A 122 3.93 -0.04 -14.90
CA ASN A 122 3.26 1.24 -14.75
C ASN A 122 3.03 1.54 -13.28
N ASP A 123 3.36 2.75 -12.87
CA ASP A 123 3.10 3.20 -11.51
C ASP A 123 1.61 3.23 -11.20
N ILE A 124 1.28 2.97 -9.95
CA ILE A 124 -0.04 3.24 -9.40
C ILE A 124 -0.17 4.76 -9.29
N LYS A 125 -1.09 5.34 -10.06
CA LYS A 125 -1.44 6.76 -10.02
C LYS A 125 -2.43 7.05 -8.91
N GLY A 126 -3.40 6.16 -8.71
CA GLY A 126 -4.39 6.30 -7.67
C GLY A 126 -5.20 5.03 -7.42
N ILE A 127 -5.90 5.01 -6.31
CA ILE A 127 -6.73 3.90 -5.87
C ILE A 127 -8.07 4.47 -5.46
N ARG A 128 -9.12 4.08 -6.19
CA ARG A 128 -10.50 4.43 -5.89
C ARG A 128 -11.12 3.35 -5.02
N PHE A 129 -11.69 3.73 -3.88
CA PHE A 129 -12.25 2.80 -2.91
C PHE A 129 -13.47 3.41 -2.23
N ILE A 130 -14.22 2.58 -1.52
CA ILE A 130 -15.46 2.96 -0.85
C ILE A 130 -15.31 2.71 0.64
N ILE A 131 -15.60 3.74 1.45
CA ILE A 131 -15.69 3.60 2.90
C ILE A 131 -17.16 3.48 3.28
N LYS A 132 -17.49 2.48 4.10
CA LYS A 132 -18.80 2.31 4.72
C LYS A 132 -18.63 2.29 6.24
N GLY A 133 -19.59 2.82 6.97
CA GLY A 133 -19.55 2.93 8.43
C GLY A 133 -20.94 3.00 9.05
N GLY A 134 -21.00 3.15 10.36
CA GLY A 134 -22.24 3.40 11.10
C GLY A 134 -22.78 4.82 10.86
N SER A 135 -24.08 5.01 11.04
CA SER A 135 -24.79 6.28 10.86
C SER A 135 -24.67 7.23 12.08
N ASP A 136 -23.56 7.15 12.82
CA ASP A 136 -23.39 7.90 14.06
C ASP A 136 -23.01 9.36 13.73
N ALA A 137 -23.57 10.33 14.45
CA ALA A 137 -23.41 11.77 14.16
C ALA A 137 -21.95 12.29 14.22
N PHE A 138 -21.04 11.50 14.81
CA PHE A 138 -19.62 11.79 14.96
C PHE A 138 -18.72 10.72 14.31
N GLY A 139 -19.23 10.00 13.30
CA GLY A 139 -18.52 8.92 12.61
C GLY A 139 -17.61 9.37 11.47
N ASP A 140 -16.82 8.42 10.95
CA ASP A 140 -16.01 8.62 9.74
C ASP A 140 -16.88 8.96 8.52
N GLN A 141 -16.31 9.73 7.59
CA GLN A 141 -16.96 9.97 6.31
C GLN A 141 -17.13 8.66 5.53
N THR A 142 -18.35 8.43 5.04
CA THR A 142 -18.68 7.30 4.18
C THR A 142 -18.87 7.77 2.74
N GLY A 143 -18.68 6.87 1.77
CA GLY A 143 -18.80 7.18 0.34
C GLY A 143 -17.58 6.78 -0.47
N TYR A 144 -17.33 7.53 -1.54
CA TYR A 144 -16.30 7.23 -2.54
C TYR A 144 -15.07 8.10 -2.35
N PHE A 145 -13.91 7.45 -2.26
CA PHE A 145 -12.63 8.09 -1.99
C PHE A 145 -11.61 7.70 -3.05
N THR A 146 -10.57 8.52 -3.18
CA THR A 146 -9.45 8.27 -4.08
C THR A 146 -8.16 8.58 -3.35
N ALA A 147 -7.35 7.56 -3.12
CA ALA A 147 -5.99 7.68 -2.64
C ALA A 147 -5.09 7.94 -3.84
N SER A 148 -4.36 9.05 -3.86
CA SER A 148 -3.59 9.49 -5.02
C SER A 148 -2.10 9.49 -4.71
N ASN A 149 -1.31 8.96 -5.64
CA ASN A 149 0.15 9.04 -5.66
C ASN A 149 0.57 10.36 -6.34
N LYS A 150 0.40 11.51 -5.65
CA LYS A 150 0.57 12.84 -6.27
C LYS A 150 1.99 13.37 -6.13
N LYS A 151 2.49 13.91 -7.25
CA LYS A 151 3.76 14.67 -7.35
C LYS A 151 3.65 16.12 -6.90
N GLU A 152 2.44 16.66 -6.94
CA GLU A 152 2.15 18.07 -6.65
C GLU A 152 0.98 18.14 -5.67
N TYR A 153 1.28 17.92 -4.40
CA TYR A 153 0.37 18.29 -3.32
C TYR A 153 1.04 19.40 -2.54
N PHE A 154 0.32 20.50 -2.32
CA PHE A 154 0.83 21.66 -1.60
C PHE A 154 1.46 21.21 -0.28
N SER A 155 2.80 21.23 -0.24
CA SER A 155 3.60 21.07 0.95
C SER A 155 3.99 22.46 1.43
N THR A 156 3.95 22.68 2.74
CA THR A 156 4.64 23.84 3.30
C THR A 156 6.15 23.65 3.09
N ALA A 157 6.94 24.73 3.16
CA ALA A 157 8.39 24.63 3.04
C ALA A 157 9.05 23.70 4.10
N PHE A 158 8.29 23.30 5.13
CA PHE A 158 8.74 22.44 6.22
C PHE A 158 8.31 20.97 6.05
N ASP A 159 7.41 20.66 5.12
CA ASP A 159 6.94 19.30 4.88
C ASP A 159 7.92 18.55 3.96
N LYS A 160 8.59 17.55 4.54
CA LYS A 160 9.60 16.71 3.87
C LYS A 160 9.10 15.30 3.54
N SER A 161 7.80 15.04 3.71
CA SER A 161 7.23 13.72 3.43
C SER A 161 7.35 13.37 1.94
N LYS A 162 7.71 12.11 1.64
CA LYS A 162 7.69 11.59 0.26
C LYS A 162 6.23 11.38 -0.12
N LYS A 163 5.77 12.07 -1.17
CA LYS A 163 4.38 12.01 -1.65
C LYS A 163 4.23 11.27 -2.98
N THR A 164 5.36 10.92 -3.59
CA THR A 164 5.43 10.20 -4.85
C THR A 164 6.29 8.97 -4.71
N PHE A 165 5.75 7.85 -5.17
CA PHE A 165 6.39 6.55 -5.08
C PHE A 165 6.50 5.94 -6.47
N ASP A 166 7.71 5.48 -6.81
CA ASP A 166 7.98 4.63 -7.98
C ASP A 166 7.60 3.18 -7.61
N THR A 167 6.28 2.97 -7.62
CA THR A 167 5.67 1.69 -7.28
C THR A 167 6.05 0.60 -8.29
N ALA A 168 6.22 0.94 -9.57
CA ALA A 168 6.58 -0.03 -10.60
C ALA A 168 7.97 -0.62 -10.38
N ALA A 169 8.96 0.23 -10.05
CA ALA A 169 10.31 -0.24 -9.73
C ALA A 169 10.32 -1.11 -8.47
N ALA A 170 9.63 -0.69 -7.41
CA ALA A 170 9.57 -1.44 -6.17
C ALA A 170 8.84 -2.78 -6.31
N ILE A 171 7.72 -2.84 -7.05
CA ILE A 171 7.00 -4.09 -7.34
C ILE A 171 7.84 -5.01 -8.24
N SER A 172 8.66 -4.44 -9.12
CA SER A 172 9.59 -5.21 -9.96
C SER A 172 10.71 -5.87 -9.15
N ALA A 173 11.09 -5.29 -8.02
CA ALA A 173 12.08 -5.82 -7.09
C ALA A 173 11.55 -6.96 -6.19
N LEU A 174 10.24 -7.29 -6.24
CA LEU A 174 9.63 -8.42 -5.52
C LEU A 174 9.79 -9.78 -6.21
#